data_AF-A0A350CMZ7-F1
#
_entry.id   AF-A0A350CMZ7-F1
#
_cell.length_a   1.000
_cell.length_b   1.000
_cell.length_c   1.000
_cell.angle_alpha   90.00
_cell.angle_beta   90.00
_cell.angle_gamma   90.00
#
_symmetry.space_group_name_H-M   'P 1'
#
loop_
_entity.id
_entity.type
_entity.pdbx_description
1 polymer ?
#
loop_
_entity_poly.entity_id
_entity_poly.type
_entity_poly.pdbx_seq_one_letter_code
_entity_poly.pdbx_strand_id
1 'polypeptide(L)' 'MKGNSKAAPVAISFAGKVALVTGGASGIGRATALAFGRAGASGV' A
#
# COMPACT_ATOMS: atom_id res chain seq x y z
N MET A 1 0.92 -33.18 14.63
CA MET A 1 1.56 -31.85 14.58
C MET A 1 1.83 -31.46 13.13
N LYS A 2 1.20 -30.38 12.63
CA LYS A 2 1.76 -29.38 11.70
C LYS A 2 0.66 -28.41 11.27
N GLY A 3 0.59 -27.29 11.99
CA GLY A 3 -0.05 -26.07 11.50
C GLY A 3 0.93 -25.35 10.60
N ASN A 4 0.55 -25.15 9.34
CA ASN A 4 1.23 -24.26 8.42
C ASN A 4 0.20 -23.35 7.75
N SER A 5 -0.57 -22.64 8.58
CA SER A 5 -1.25 -21.44 8.11
C SER A 5 -0.16 -20.39 7.90
N LYS A 6 0.41 -20.30 6.69
CA LYS A 6 1.05 -19.05 6.26
C LYS A 6 -0.02 -17.98 6.47
N ALA A 7 0.12 -17.18 7.52
CA ALA A 7 -0.77 -16.05 7.72
C ALA A 7 -0.74 -15.26 6.41
N ALA A 8 -1.88 -15.21 5.71
CA ALA A 8 -1.99 -14.42 4.51
C ALA A 8 -1.48 -13.02 4.88
N PRO A 9 -0.66 -12.38 4.02
CA PRO A 9 -0.16 -11.05 4.33
C PRO A 9 -1.36 -10.20 4.71
N VAL A 10 -1.32 -9.57 5.89
CA VAL A 10 -2.37 -8.66 6.35
C VAL A 10 -2.43 -7.56 5.30
N ALA A 11 -3.38 -7.69 4.37
CA ALA A 11 -3.57 -6.76 3.30
C ALA A 11 -4.21 -5.52 3.92
N ILE A 12 -3.35 -4.55 4.30
CA ILE A 12 -3.83 -3.26 4.76
C ILE A 12 -4.48 -2.56 3.56
N SER A 13 -5.81 -2.44 3.62
CA SER A 13 -6.59 -1.67 2.65
C SER A 13 -6.63 -0.21 3.05
N PHE A 14 -6.40 0.67 2.08
CA PHE A 14 -6.57 2.11 2.17
C PHE A 14 -7.73 2.60 1.29
N ALA A 15 -8.67 1.71 0.95
CA ALA A 15 -9.86 2.06 0.18
C ALA A 15 -10.60 3.25 0.79
N GLY A 16 -10.92 4.25 -0.04
CA GLY A 16 -11.62 5.47 0.39
C GLY A 16 -10.78 6.42 1.25
N LYS A 17 -9.47 6.17 1.37
CA LYS A 17 -8.53 7.11 2.00
C LYS A 17 -7.77 7.89 0.93
N VAL A 18 -7.29 9.08 1.33
CA VAL A 18 -6.46 9.93 0.50
C VAL A 18 -5.04 9.91 1.03
N ALA A 19 -4.07 9.63 0.15
CA ALA A 19 -2.65 9.57 0.48
C ALA A 19 -1.89 10.72 -0.21
N LEU A 20 -1.41 11.69 0.57
CA LEU A 20 -0.51 12.74 0.11
C LEU A 20 0.94 12.27 0.21
N VAL A 21 1.60 12.10 -0.93
CA VAL A 21 3.01 11.68 -0.99
C VAL A 21 3.87 12.80 -1.55
N THR A 22 4.77 13.34 -0.73
CA THR A 22 5.76 14.33 -1.18
C THR A 22 6.90 13.65 -1.93
N GLY A 23 7.47 14.34 -2.94
CA GLY A 23 8.52 13.75 -3.79
C GLY A 23 8.04 12.55 -4.63
N GLY A 24 6.73 12.43 -4.90
CA GLY A 24 6.11 11.28 -5.59
C GLY A 24 6.51 11.06 -7.05
N ALA A 25 7.33 11.93 -7.65
CA ALA A 25 7.69 11.87 -9.07
C ALA A 25 8.65 10.72 -9.41
N SER A 26 9.57 10.35 -8.49
CA SER A 26 10.58 9.32 -8.75
C SER A 26 11.03 8.59 -7.48
N GLY A 27 11.93 7.62 -7.65
CA GLY A 27 12.57 6.90 -6.55
C GLY A 27 11.58 6.30 -5.54
N ILE A 28 11.89 6.47 -4.26
CA ILE A 28 11.09 5.94 -3.15
C ILE A 28 9.72 6.62 -3.10
N GLY A 29 9.64 7.92 -3.35
CA GLY A 29 8.35 8.64 -3.35
C GLY A 29 7.37 8.05 -4.37
N ARG A 30 7.83 7.77 -5.59
CA ARG A 30 7.00 7.10 -6.61
C ARG A 30 6.60 5.68 -6.21
N ALA A 31 7.52 4.90 -5.66
CA ALA A 31 7.23 3.54 -5.19
C ALA A 31 6.15 3.55 -4.09
N THR A 32 6.23 4.49 -3.15
CA THR A 32 5.27 4.70 -2.07
C THR A 32 3.89 5.10 -2.60
N ALA A 33 3.82 6.08 -3.52
CA ALA A 33 2.55 6.49 -4.14
C ALA A 33 1.85 5.32 -4.85
N LEU A 34 2.62 4.49 -5.57
CA LEU A 34 2.09 3.30 -6.25
C LEU A 34 1.64 2.22 -5.25
N ALA A 35 2.34 2.04 -4.14
CA ALA A 35 1.94 1.09 -3.10
C ALA A 35 0.60 1.49 -2.47
N PHE A 36 0.42 2.78 -2.14
CA PHE A 36 -0.86 3.29 -1.64
C PHE A 36 -1.99 3.15 -2.66
N GLY A 37 -1.74 3.46 -3.94
CA GLY A 37 -2.73 3.28 -5.01
C GLY A 37 -3.16 1.81 -5.17
N ARG A 38 -2.22 0.86 -5.13
CA ARG A 38 -2.52 -0.59 -5.16
C ARG A 38 -3.33 -1.06 -3.95
N ALA A 39 -3.15 -0.40 -2.81
CA ALA A 39 -3.93 -0.66 -1.60
C ALA A 39 -5.30 0.06 -1.60
N GLY A 40 -5.66 0.78 -2.68
CA GLY A 40 -6.97 1.41 -2.86
C GLY A 40 -7.07 2.85 -2.39
N ALA A 41 -5.96 3.49 -2.01
CA ALA A 41 -5.94 4.91 -1.72
C ALA A 41 -6.06 5.75 -3.01
N SER A 42 -6.67 6.92 -2.91
CA SER A 42 -6.64 7.96 -3.94
C SER A 42 -5.54 9.00 -3.63
N GLY A 43 -5.02 9.66 -4.67
CA GLY A 43 -4.16 10.84 -4.51
C GLY A 43 -4.99 12.10 -4.25
N VAL A 44 -4.34 13.15 -3.71
CA VAL A 44 -4.83 14.55 -3.81
C VAL A 44 -4.39 15.13 -5.14
#